data_AF-A0A822GSE4-F1
#
_entry.id   AF-A0A822GSE4-F1
#
_cell.length_a   1.000
_cell.length_b   1.000
_cell.length_c   1.000
_cell.angle_alpha   90.00
_cell.angle_beta   90.00
_cell.angle_gamma   90.00
#
_symmetry.space_group_name_H-M   'P 1'
#
loop_
_entity.id
_entity.type
_entity.pdbx_description
1 polymer ?
#
loop_
_entity_poly.entity_id
_entity_poly.type
_entity_poly.pdbx_seq_one_letter_code
_entity_poly.pdbx_strand_id
1 'polypeptide(L)'
;NINDCVGIAIHTVDRTNTDPKYLPCLIIEKNEKNNISLYKLICQYGILQNTFEAGQFMNLKDACPNELKQIDVSTLKPITIIEASKLYSRGSTTDRTCNCQGKCATKSCP
;
A
#
# COMPACT_ATOMS: atom_id res chain seq x y z
N ASN A 1 10.48 -5.91 -12.85
CA ASN A 1 10.05 -7.23 -13.34
C ASN A 1 8.62 -7.52 -12.89
N ILE A 2 7.93 -8.41 -13.60
CA ILE A 2 6.63 -8.92 -13.11
C ILE A 2 6.89 -9.63 -11.78
N ASN A 3 5.97 -9.48 -10.84
CA ASN A 3 6.06 -9.87 -9.43
C ASN A 3 7.07 -9.11 -8.57
N ASP A 4 7.68 -8.03 -9.08
CA ASP A 4 8.47 -7.15 -8.22
C ASP A 4 7.55 -6.33 -7.31
N CYS A 5 8.05 -6.11 -6.10
CA CYS A 5 7.39 -5.26 -5.12
C CYS A 5 7.79 -3.81 -5.30
N VAL A 6 6.80 -2.94 -5.37
CA VAL A 6 6.96 -1.51 -5.59
C VAL A 6 6.09 -0.70 -4.64
N GLY A 7 6.47 0.53 -4.37
CA GLY A 7 5.80 1.45 -3.47
C GLY A 7 5.26 2.65 -4.23
N ILE A 8 3.97 2.92 -4.09
CA ILE A 8 3.37 4.15 -4.61
C ILE A 8 3.33 5.16 -3.47
N ALA A 9 3.85 6.37 -3.68
CA ALA A 9 3.78 7.41 -2.66
C ALA A 9 2.31 7.79 -2.39
N ILE A 10 1.87 7.67 -1.14
CA ILE A 10 0.57 8.16 -0.69
C ILE A 10 0.78 9.55 -0.10
N HIS A 11 0.20 10.56 -0.73
CA HIS A 11 0.09 11.89 -0.13
C HIS A 11 -1.05 11.88 0.90
N THR A 12 -0.76 11.50 2.15
CA THR A 12 -1.71 11.71 3.25
C THR A 12 -1.79 13.20 3.58
N VAL A 13 -3.02 13.72 3.61
CA VAL A 13 -3.30 15.15 3.81
C VAL A 13 -3.15 15.57 5.30
N ASP A 14 -2.97 14.63 6.23
CA ASP A 14 -2.91 14.93 7.67
C ASP A 14 -1.49 15.00 8.26
N ARG A 15 -0.99 16.24 8.27
CA ARG A 15 -0.32 17.05 9.33
C ARG A 15 0.44 16.45 10.52
N THR A 16 0.60 15.14 10.70
CA THR A 16 1.38 14.59 11.83
C THR A 16 2.49 13.67 11.34
N ASN A 17 3.58 14.34 10.92
CA ASN A 17 4.99 13.94 11.01
C ASN A 17 5.30 12.47 11.38
N THR A 18 5.28 11.54 10.42
CA THR A 18 6.09 10.31 10.45
C THR A 18 6.11 9.69 9.05
N ASP A 19 7.24 9.84 8.34
CA ASP A 19 7.61 9.24 7.04
C ASP A 19 6.62 9.29 5.85
N PRO A 20 7.10 9.49 4.60
CA PRO A 20 6.27 9.29 3.42
C PRO A 20 5.75 7.84 3.40
N LYS A 21 4.43 7.67 3.56
CA LYS A 21 3.81 6.34 3.50
C LYS A 21 3.77 5.88 2.05
N TYR A 22 4.53 4.86 1.74
CA TYR A 22 4.43 4.15 0.47
C TYR A 22 3.38 3.04 0.58
N LEU A 23 2.47 2.97 -0.39
CA LEU A 23 1.56 1.85 -0.56
C LEU A 23 2.33 0.70 -1.22
N PRO A 24 2.57 -0.42 -0.51
CA PRO A 24 3.23 -1.56 -1.12
C PRO A 24 2.27 -2.19 -2.15
N CYS A 25 2.79 -2.39 -3.35
CA CYS A 25 2.12 -2.93 -4.52
C CYS A 25 3.02 -3.94 -5.23
N LEU A 26 2.44 -4.75 -6.10
CA LEU A 26 3.12 -5.81 -6.85
C LEU A 26 2.84 -5.63 -8.35
N ILE A 27 3.87 -5.72 -9.18
CA ILE A 27 3.72 -5.59 -10.64
C ILE A 27 3.11 -6.87 -11.20
N ILE A 28 1.91 -6.79 -11.77
CA ILE A 28 1.27 -7.96 -12.42
C ILE A 28 1.43 -7.95 -13.94
N GLU A 29 1.58 -6.78 -14.53
CA GLU A 29 1.56 -6.62 -15.97
C GLU A 29 2.50 -5.47 -16.35
N LYS A 30 3.23 -5.65 -17.46
CA LYS A 30 4.00 -4.60 -18.11
C LYS A 30 3.49 -4.50 -19.54
N ASN A 31 2.96 -3.33 -19.89
CA ASN A 31 2.59 -2.97 -21.24
C ASN A 31 3.55 -1.89 -21.75
N GLU A 32 3.99 -2.02 -22.99
CA GLU A 32 4.80 -0.99 -23.64
C GLU A 32 3.96 -0.33 -24.72
N LYS A 33 3.76 0.98 -24.61
CA LYS A 33 2.96 1.75 -25.55
C LYS A 33 3.70 3.03 -25.91
N ASN A 34 3.96 3.25 -27.21
CA ASN A 34 4.65 4.45 -27.71
C ASN A 34 6.01 4.73 -27.03
N ASN A 35 6.84 3.71 -26.81
CA ASN A 35 8.11 3.78 -26.05
C ASN A 35 7.95 4.13 -24.56
N ILE A 36 6.73 4.10 -24.01
CA ILE A 36 6.46 4.29 -22.59
C ILE A 36 6.10 2.93 -21.98
N SER A 37 6.87 2.54 -20.96
CA SER A 37 6.57 1.33 -20.17
C SER A 37 5.52 1.66 -19.10
N LEU A 38 4.32 1.12 -19.29
CA LEU A 38 3.19 1.21 -18.37
C LEU A 38 3.08 -0.09 -17.58
N TYR A 39 3.04 0.03 -16.26
CA TYR A 39 2.98 -1.08 -15.33
C TYR A 39 1.62 -1.11 -14.64
N LYS A 40 1.03 -2.29 -14.58
CA LYS A 40 -0.20 -2.52 -13.82
C LYS A 40 0.18 -3.10 -12.47
N LEU A 41 -0.37 -2.48 -11.44
CA LEU A 41 0.00 -2.73 -10.06
C LEU A 41 -1.20 -3.30 -9.30
N ILE A 42 -0.95 -4.24 -8.40
CA ILE A 42 -1.94 -4.71 -7.43
C ILE A 42 -1.48 -4.37 -6.02
N CYS A 43 -2.42 -4.16 -5.12
CA CYS A 43 -2.15 -4.01 -3.69
C CYS A 43 -3.00 -5.00 -2.90
N GLN A 44 -2.77 -5.08 -1.59
CA GLN A 44 -3.50 -6.02 -0.72
C GLN A 44 -5.01 -5.85 -0.68
N TYR A 45 -5.49 -4.68 -1.06
CA TYR A 45 -6.91 -4.35 -1.05
C TYR A 45 -7.58 -4.58 -2.41
N GLY A 46 -6.82 -4.67 -3.50
CA GLY A 46 -7.38 -4.69 -4.84
C GLY A 46 -6.40 -4.41 -5.97
N ILE A 47 -6.90 -4.56 -7.19
CA ILE A 47 -6.16 -4.27 -8.42
C ILE A 47 -6.25 -2.77 -8.68
N LEU A 48 -5.13 -2.08 -8.85
CA LEU A 48 -5.17 -0.66 -9.21
C LEU A 48 -5.70 -0.51 -10.63
N GLN A 49 -6.76 0.29 -10.78
CA GLN A 49 -7.35 0.58 -12.09
C GLN A 49 -6.39 1.39 -12.97
N ASN A 50 -5.52 2.18 -12.37
CA ASN A 50 -4.52 2.99 -13.05
C ASN A 50 -3.29 2.16 -13.45
N THR A 51 -2.68 2.55 -14.56
CA THR A 51 -1.33 2.09 -14.94
C THR A 51 -0.31 3.17 -14.59
N PHE A 52 0.90 2.75 -14.27
CA PHE A 52 1.94 3.62 -13.76
C PHE A 52 3.22 3.49 -14.58
N GLU A 53 3.93 4.59 -14.74
CA GLU A 53 5.25 4.58 -15.35
C GLU A 53 6.33 4.29 -14.31
N ALA A 54 7.50 3.82 -14.75
CA ALA A 54 8.61 3.50 -13.85
C ALA A 54 9.04 4.66 -12.93
N GLY A 55 8.75 5.91 -13.30
CA GLY A 55 9.03 7.09 -12.48
C GLY A 55 7.97 7.42 -11.42
N GLN A 56 6.81 6.75 -11.42
CA GLN A 56 5.70 7.03 -10.49
C GLN A 56 5.66 6.09 -9.28
N PHE A 57 6.51 5.06 -9.25
CA PHE A 57 6.63 4.13 -8.13
C PHE A 57 8.09 3.84 -7.82
N MET A 58 8.37 3.47 -6.58
CA MET A 58 9.71 3.12 -6.11
C MET A 58 9.83 1.61 -5.93
N ASN A 59 10.98 1.01 -6.20
CA ASN A 59 11.16 -0.43 -5.97
C ASN A 59 11.35 -0.71 -4.47
N LEU A 60 10.49 -1.52 -3.86
CA LEU A 60 10.49 -1.88 -2.44
C LEU A 60 11.12 -3.26 -2.21
N LYS A 61 12.33 -3.48 -2.75
CA LYS A 61 13.03 -4.78 -2.76
C LYS A 61 13.01 -5.49 -1.40
N ASP A 62 13.30 -4.76 -0.32
CA ASP A 62 13.41 -5.32 1.04
C ASP A 62 12.15 -5.14 1.89
N ALA A 63 11.19 -4.34 1.44
CA ALA A 63 10.00 -3.97 2.20
C ALA A 63 8.72 -4.61 1.66
N CYS A 64 8.84 -5.73 0.94
CA CYS A 64 7.67 -6.38 0.37
C CYS A 64 6.86 -7.14 1.43
N PRO A 65 5.60 -6.75 1.71
CA PRO A 65 4.74 -7.50 2.61
C PRO A 65 4.51 -8.91 2.08
N ASN A 66 4.60 -9.91 2.95
CA ASN A 66 4.27 -11.31 2.61
C ASN A 66 2.80 -11.46 2.19
N GLU A 67 1.93 -10.54 2.62
CA GLU A 67 0.53 -10.44 2.22
C GLU A 67 0.39 -10.28 0.70
N LEU A 68 1.24 -9.46 0.07
CA LEU A 68 1.20 -9.26 -1.38
C LEU A 68 1.59 -10.51 -2.18
N LYS A 69 2.46 -11.35 -1.61
CA LYS A 69 2.91 -12.60 -2.27
C LYS A 69 1.84 -13.69 -2.25
N GLN A 70 0.84 -13.58 -1.37
CA GLN A 70 -0.22 -14.58 -1.17
C GLN A 70 -1.57 -14.15 -1.76
N ILE A 71 -1.62 -13.04 -2.48
CA ILE A 71 -2.85 -12.53 -3.07
C ILE A 71 -3.27 -13.35 -4.28
N ASP A 72 -4.54 -13.76 -4.27
CA ASP A 72 -5.20 -14.27 -5.46
C ASP A 72 -5.81 -13.11 -6.26
N VAL A 73 -5.16 -12.77 -7.37
CA VAL A 73 -5.57 -11.70 -8.30
C VAL A 73 -6.99 -11.91 -8.82
N SER A 74 -7.49 -13.15 -8.89
CA SER A 74 -8.81 -13.50 -9.43
C SER A 74 -9.95 -13.07 -8.50
N THR A 75 -9.66 -12.88 -7.21
CA THR A 75 -10.65 -12.52 -6.19
C THR A 75 -10.70 -11.02 -5.89
N LEU A 76 -9.70 -10.28 -6.37
CA LEU A 76 -9.54 -8.87 -6.09
C LEU A 76 -10.41 -7.99 -6.98
N LYS A 77 -11.07 -7.02 -6.35
CA LYS A 77 -11.83 -5.99 -7.07
C LYS A 77 -10.91 -4.88 -7.58
N PRO A 78 -11.27 -4.24 -8.71
CA PRO A 78 -10.56 -3.07 -9.19
C PRO A 78 -10.83 -1.88 -8.27
N ILE A 79 -9.78 -1.27 -7.72
CA ILE A 79 -9.85 -0.12 -6.81
C ILE A 79 -8.96 1.04 -7.27
N THR A 80 -9.26 2.24 -6.79
CA THR A 80 -8.44 3.43 -7.03
C THR A 80 -7.31 3.57 -6.01
N ILE A 81 -6.26 4.33 -6.35
CA ILE A 81 -5.16 4.66 -5.42
C ILE A 81 -5.72 5.32 -4.15
N ILE A 82 -6.72 6.20 -4.30
CA ILE A 82 -7.32 6.94 -3.20
C ILE A 82 -8.01 5.98 -2.23
N GLU A 83 -8.76 5.01 -2.74
CA GLU A 83 -9.39 3.97 -1.92
C GLU A 83 -8.37 3.07 -1.25
N ALA A 84 -7.37 2.60 -2.00
CA ALA A 84 -6.28 1.80 -1.46
C ALA A 84 -5.53 2.55 -0.34
N SER A 85 -5.28 3.85 -0.53
CA SER A 85 -4.63 4.73 0.44
C SER A 85 -5.47 4.91 1.70
N LYS A 86 -6.80 5.07 1.56
CA LYS A 86 -7.73 5.16 2.69
C LYS A 86 -7.76 3.85 3.49
N LEU A 87 -7.80 2.72 2.80
CA LEU A 87 -7.79 1.39 3.42
C LEU A 87 -6.45 1.11 4.11
N TYR A 88 -5.34 1.48 3.48
CA TYR A 88 -4.00 1.37 4.04
C TYR A 88 -3.82 2.24 5.29
N SER A 89 -4.30 3.48 5.23
CA SER A 89 -4.25 4.39 6.38
C SER A 89 -5.08 3.87 7.55
N ARG A 90 -6.28 3.33 7.26
CA ARG A 90 -7.17 2.69 8.26
C ARG A 90 -6.63 1.38 8.81
N GLY A 91 -5.93 0.58 8.01
CA GLY A 91 -5.30 -0.66 8.45
C GLY A 91 -4.00 -0.43 9.23
N SER A 92 -3.26 0.64 8.91
CA SER A 92 -2.06 1.08 9.63
C SER A 92 -2.39 1.71 10.98
N THR A 93 -3.59 2.27 11.14
CA THR A 93 -4.19 2.42 12.47
C THR A 93 -4.70 1.05 12.90
N THR A 94 -3.78 0.14 13.25
CA THR A 94 -4.07 -0.65 14.45
C THR A 94 -4.30 0.39 15.53
N ASP A 95 -5.58 0.62 15.79
CA ASP A 95 -6.14 0.88 17.09
C ASP A 95 -5.21 0.29 18.18
N ARG A 96 -4.16 1.03 18.53
CA ARG A 96 -3.81 1.25 19.92
C ARG A 96 -4.85 2.22 20.47
N THR A 97 -6.14 1.93 20.31
CA THR A 97 -7.05 2.20 21.41
C THR A 97 -6.49 1.36 22.54
N CYS A 98 -5.78 2.02 23.44
CA CYS A 98 -5.80 1.60 24.83
C CYS A 98 -7.30 1.50 25.15
N ASN A 99 -7.85 0.29 25.16
CA ASN A 99 -9.21 0.03 25.60
C ASN A 99 -9.27 0.11 27.14
N CYS A 100 -8.56 1.08 27.67
CA CYS A 100 -8.29 1.29 29.06
C CYS A 100 -9.42 2.16 29.57
N GLN A 101 -10.55 1.55 29.92
CA GLN A 101 -11.59 2.17 30.75
C GLN A 101 -11.13 2.37 32.20
N GLY A 102 -9.86 2.72 32.40
CA GLY A 102 -9.22 2.94 33.69
C GLY A 102 -8.05 3.90 33.51
N LYS A 103 -7.86 4.79 34.49
CA LYS A 103 -6.82 5.83 34.48
C LYS A 103 -5.43 5.21 34.22
N CYS A 104 -4.94 5.29 32.99
CA CYS A 104 -3.59 4.84 32.64
C CYS A 104 -2.54 5.76 33.27
N ALA A 105 -1.86 5.27 34.31
CA ALA A 105 -0.75 5.97 34.95
C ALA A 105 0.63 5.50 34.47
N THR A 106 0.75 4.39 33.72
CA THR A 106 2.05 3.88 33.22
C THR A 106 1.92 3.17 31.86
N LYS A 107 2.98 3.26 31.04
CA LYS A 107 3.07 2.78 29.64
C LYS A 107 3.26 1.25 29.50
N SER A 108 2.61 0.45 30.33
CA SER A 108 2.64 -1.02 30.21
C SER A 108 1.31 -1.59 30.71
N CYS A 109 0.57 -2.30 29.86
CA CYS A 109 -0.55 -3.14 30.31
C CYS A 109 0.02 -4.48 30.84
N PRO A 110 -0.57 -5.05 31.90
CA PRO A 110 -0.15 -6.34 32.47
C PRO A 110 -0.31 -7.50 31.49
#